data_AF-A0A4P8P8I3-F1
#
_entry.id   AF-A0A4P8P8I3-F1
#
_cell.length_a   1.000
_cell.length_b   1.000
_cell.length_c   1.000
_cell.angle_alpha   90.00
_cell.angle_beta   90.00
_cell.angle_gamma   90.00
#
_symmetry.space_group_name_H-M   'P 1'
#
loop_
_entity.id
_entity.type
_entity.pdbx_description
1 polymer ?
#
loop_
_entity_poly.entity_id
_entity_poly.type
_entity_poly.pdbx_seq_one_letter_code
_entity_poly.pdbx_strand_id
1 'polypeptide(L)'
;MKKPCCICIVILVIVVVIAAGIGYAVLRSKNHAKSGDEGKYGDALTVSMQFLDVQKAGKLVNNKISWRGNSALKDGSELKVDLSTGLYDAGDHVKFGFPMAFTATILAWSILEYGESMKKVDQYQPAIDSLRWITDYLVNAHPKDDMLYVQVGDGDADHKCWERPETMSDKRPVSQINKTSPGTDVAAETAAALAAASLVFKKSDDSSYSEELLKHSKQLFSFADKYRGKYSASLPKVQKFYNSTGYMDELLWASAWLYHASSEKTYLEFVTGKAADDIDFDKPTWFSWDNKLPGTEVLLARSSFFDEEAKGNTDIERYKQAAEAIMCNVLPNSPKTTSSKTDGGLIWVTEWNSLQHPVAHAFLANLYGDYMKKSNTKTLDCDGEKFSYDDLRDFAKSQADYVLGENPAKMSYLVGYGDKFPQFVHHRGASIPADDKPSCNEGFRWLESDDPNPNEATGALVGGPYLNETYVDARSNVKQGEPTTYSCALAIALFSSLTTSIDVDKSLS
;
A
#
# COMPACT_ATOMS: atom_id res chain seq x y z
N MET A 1 -44.62 51.76 12.69
CA MET A 1 -43.57 50.76 12.41
C MET A 1 -42.39 51.02 13.32
N LYS A 2 -42.20 50.24 14.39
CA LYS A 2 -41.02 50.36 15.27
C LYS A 2 -39.88 49.55 14.66
N LYS A 3 -38.76 50.20 14.36
CA LYS A 3 -37.54 49.54 13.87
C LYS A 3 -37.05 48.54 14.94
N PRO A 4 -36.77 47.27 14.60
CA PRO A 4 -36.19 46.34 15.56
C PRO A 4 -34.84 46.88 16.06
N CYS A 5 -34.65 46.83 17.38
CA CYS A 5 -33.45 47.30 18.07
C CYS A 5 -32.23 46.50 17.57
N CYS A 6 -31.16 47.17 17.11
CA CYS A 6 -29.93 46.53 16.62
C CYS A 6 -29.38 45.48 17.58
N ILE A 7 -29.56 45.68 18.88
CA ILE A 7 -29.11 44.75 19.93
C ILE A 7 -29.84 43.40 19.82
N CYS A 8 -31.13 43.40 19.48
CA CYS A 8 -31.90 42.16 19.30
C CYS A 8 -31.44 41.36 18.08
N ILE A 9 -30.99 42.03 17.02
CA ILE A 9 -30.48 41.37 15.80
C ILE A 9 -29.13 40.71 16.09
N VAL A 10 -28.23 41.39 16.80
CA VAL A 10 -26.91 40.84 17.17
C VAL A 10 -27.06 39.62 18.07
N ILE A 11 -27.96 39.66 19.06
CA ILE A 11 -28.22 38.51 19.94
C ILE A 11 -28.76 37.33 19.14
N LEU A 12 -29.68 37.57 18.19
CA LEU A 12 -30.24 36.51 17.36
C LEU A 12 -29.17 35.83 16.49
N VAL A 13 -28.25 36.62 15.91
CA VAL A 13 -27.13 36.09 15.11
C VAL A 13 -26.19 35.25 15.97
N ILE A 14 -25.84 35.71 17.18
CA ILE A 14 -24.98 34.95 18.10
C ILE A 14 -25.64 33.62 18.49
N VAL A 15 -26.94 33.62 18.80
CA VAL A 15 -27.69 32.40 19.15
C VAL A 15 -27.72 31.42 17.97
N VAL A 16 -27.92 31.91 16.74
CA VAL A 16 -27.89 31.06 15.54
C VAL A 16 -26.50 30.47 15.29
N VAL A 17 -25.43 31.25 15.47
CA VAL A 17 -24.05 30.77 15.31
C VAL A 17 -23.70 29.73 16.38
N ILE A 18 -24.10 29.95 17.63
CA ILE A 18 -23.89 28.98 18.71
C ILE A 18 -24.72 27.71 18.46
N ALA A 19 -25.99 27.84 18.05
CA ALA A 19 -26.82 26.68 17.73
C ALA A 19 -26.30 25.90 16.52
N ALA A 20 -25.77 26.59 15.50
CA ALA A 20 -25.11 25.96 14.36
C ALA A 20 -23.79 25.28 14.76
N GLY A 21 -23.00 25.90 15.64
CA GLY A 21 -21.77 25.31 16.17
C GLY A 21 -22.03 24.06 17.04
N ILE A 22 -23.05 24.10 17.89
CA ILE A 22 -23.51 22.95 18.67
C ILE A 22 -24.09 21.87 17.75
N GLY A 23 -24.89 22.25 16.74
CA GLY A 23 -25.42 21.33 15.73
C GLY A 23 -24.33 20.62 14.94
N TYR A 24 -23.29 21.36 14.53
CA TYR A 24 -22.11 20.83 13.84
C TYR A 24 -21.29 19.90 14.75
N ALA A 25 -21.07 20.29 16.01
CA ALA A 25 -20.37 19.46 16.99
C ALA A 25 -21.13 18.16 17.31
N VAL A 26 -22.47 18.22 17.43
CA VAL A 26 -23.32 17.05 17.66
C VAL A 26 -23.38 16.15 16.42
N LEU A 27 -23.39 16.72 15.20
CA LEU A 27 -23.30 15.94 13.95
C LEU A 27 -21.93 15.26 13.81
N ARG A 28 -20.83 15.95 14.15
CA ARG A 28 -19.48 15.39 14.18
C ARG A 28 -19.36 14.28 15.24
N SER A 29 -19.92 14.50 16.43
CA SER A 29 -19.99 13.50 17.50
C SER A 29 -20.84 12.27 17.13
N LYS A 30 -21.94 12.46 16.40
CA LYS A 30 -22.78 11.35 15.91
C LYS A 30 -22.13 10.56 14.78
N ASN A 31 -21.31 11.19 13.95
CA ASN A 31 -20.51 10.47 12.94
C ASN A 31 -19.40 9.62 13.58
N HIS A 32 -18.86 10.02 14.73
CA HIS A 32 -17.95 9.18 15.52
C HIS A 32 -18.64 8.06 16.33
N ALA A 33 -19.98 7.98 16.31
CA ALA A 33 -20.75 7.02 17.10
C ALA A 33 -21.25 5.81 16.30
N LYS A 34 -20.46 5.29 15.35
CA LYS A 34 -20.57 3.88 14.94
C LYS A 34 -19.76 3.04 15.92
N SER A 35 -20.30 2.82 17.12
CA SER A 35 -19.61 2.06 18.18
C SER A 35 -19.60 0.56 17.84
N GLY A 36 -18.55 0.14 17.15
CA GLY A 36 -18.19 -1.23 16.82
C GLY A 36 -16.94 -1.23 15.93
N ASP A 37 -16.14 -2.29 15.99
CA ASP A 37 -14.88 -2.39 15.25
C ASP A 37 -15.06 -2.17 13.73
N GLU A 38 -16.16 -2.64 13.16
CA GLU A 38 -16.50 -2.44 11.74
C GLU A 38 -16.62 -0.95 11.36
N GLY A 39 -17.17 -0.11 12.24
CA GLY A 39 -17.25 1.33 12.03
C GLY A 39 -15.88 2.00 12.12
N LYS A 40 -15.08 1.61 13.12
CA LYS A 40 -13.73 2.12 13.37
C LYS A 40 -12.81 1.92 12.15
N TYR A 41 -12.77 0.70 11.61
CA TYR A 41 -11.92 0.37 10.46
C TYR A 41 -12.49 0.85 9.14
N GLY A 42 -13.81 0.95 9.00
CA GLY A 42 -14.45 1.60 7.87
C GLY A 42 -14.05 3.07 7.72
N ASP A 43 -14.04 3.82 8.84
CA ASP A 43 -13.58 5.21 8.86
C ASP A 43 -12.08 5.32 8.54
N ALA A 44 -11.26 4.41 9.09
CA ALA A 44 -9.83 4.36 8.80
C ALA A 44 -9.54 4.06 7.32
N LEU A 45 -10.32 3.15 6.71
CA LEU A 45 -10.25 2.86 5.28
C LEU A 45 -10.56 4.11 4.45
N THR A 46 -11.66 4.81 4.73
CA THR A 46 -12.01 6.07 4.04
C THR A 46 -10.92 7.13 4.15
N VAL A 47 -10.26 7.25 5.31
CA VAL A 47 -9.13 8.16 5.49
C VAL A 47 -7.92 7.69 4.66
N SER A 48 -7.52 6.43 4.78
CA SER A 48 -6.33 5.87 4.12
C SER A 48 -6.34 5.98 2.59
N MET A 49 -7.51 5.83 1.96
CA MET A 49 -7.66 5.92 0.50
C MET A 49 -7.27 7.29 -0.07
N GLN A 50 -7.38 8.37 0.71
CA GLN A 50 -7.10 9.73 0.23
C GLN A 50 -5.61 9.93 -0.10
N PHE A 51 -4.71 9.17 0.52
CA PHE A 51 -3.28 9.34 0.27
C PHE A 51 -2.87 8.94 -1.14
N LEU A 52 -3.56 7.98 -1.77
CA LEU A 52 -3.28 7.65 -3.17
C LEU A 52 -3.58 8.84 -4.09
N ASP A 53 -4.65 9.60 -3.82
CA ASP A 53 -4.92 10.86 -4.53
C ASP A 53 -3.88 11.94 -4.23
N VAL A 54 -3.38 12.00 -2.99
CA VAL A 54 -2.28 12.89 -2.57
C VAL A 54 -0.98 12.60 -3.34
N GLN A 55 -0.77 11.37 -3.79
CA GLN A 55 0.46 10.95 -4.50
C GLN A 55 0.37 11.02 -6.03
N LYS A 56 -0.81 11.24 -6.63
CA LYS A 56 -0.96 11.23 -8.09
C LYS A 56 -0.05 12.25 -8.78
N ALA A 57 0.76 11.82 -9.73
CA ALA A 57 1.47 12.67 -10.68
C ALA A 57 0.67 12.79 -11.98
N GLY A 58 0.87 13.85 -12.77
CA GLY A 58 0.24 14.01 -14.08
C GLY A 58 -0.90 15.03 -14.08
N LYS A 59 -1.80 14.90 -15.07
CA LYS A 59 -2.97 15.78 -15.20
C LYS A 59 -4.12 15.27 -14.35
N LEU A 60 -4.35 15.87 -13.19
CA LEU A 60 -5.38 15.43 -12.25
C LEU A 60 -6.79 15.72 -12.79
N VAL A 61 -7.65 14.71 -12.78
CA VAL A 61 -9.05 14.78 -13.19
C VAL A 61 -9.93 14.48 -11.98
N ASN A 62 -11.00 15.25 -11.77
CA ASN A 62 -11.89 15.13 -10.60
C ASN A 62 -11.12 15.15 -9.25
N ASN A 63 -10.07 15.97 -9.17
CA ASN A 63 -9.17 16.02 -8.01
C ASN A 63 -9.93 16.45 -6.73
N LYS A 64 -9.85 15.61 -5.69
CA LYS A 64 -10.43 15.87 -4.37
C LYS A 64 -9.45 16.59 -3.43
N ILE A 65 -8.15 16.55 -3.72
CA ILE A 65 -7.11 17.13 -2.89
C ILE A 65 -6.86 18.57 -3.35
N SER A 66 -7.52 19.53 -2.69
CA SER A 66 -7.59 20.94 -3.15
C SER A 66 -6.24 21.64 -3.28
N TRP A 67 -5.22 21.16 -2.57
CA TRP A 67 -3.86 21.70 -2.59
C TRP A 67 -2.94 21.01 -3.59
N ARG A 68 -3.37 19.93 -4.25
CA ARG A 68 -2.65 19.28 -5.35
C ARG A 68 -3.08 19.85 -6.69
N GLY A 69 -2.15 19.94 -7.63
CA GLY A 69 -2.37 20.36 -9.01
C GLY A 69 -1.66 19.48 -10.02
N ASN A 70 -1.76 19.87 -11.30
CA ASN A 70 -1.12 19.15 -12.39
C ASN A 70 0.41 19.25 -12.29
N SER A 71 1.10 18.12 -12.38
CA SER A 71 2.56 18.04 -12.27
C SER A 71 3.13 17.01 -13.24
N ALA A 72 4.45 17.02 -13.46
CA ALA A 72 5.16 15.99 -14.24
C ALA A 72 4.59 15.70 -15.66
N LEU A 73 3.90 16.68 -16.27
CA LEU A 73 3.14 16.51 -17.52
C LEU A 73 3.98 16.14 -18.75
N LYS A 74 5.31 16.20 -18.65
CA LYS A 74 6.25 15.95 -19.74
C LYS A 74 7.07 14.67 -19.52
N ASP A 75 6.83 13.94 -18.45
CA ASP A 75 7.54 12.70 -18.16
C ASP A 75 7.36 11.71 -19.34
N GLY A 76 8.48 11.19 -19.87
CA GLY A 76 8.50 10.28 -21.03
C GLY A 76 8.44 10.94 -22.42
N SER A 77 8.17 12.26 -22.50
CA SER A 77 7.94 12.93 -23.79
C SER A 77 9.13 12.87 -24.76
N GLU A 78 10.38 12.97 -24.27
CA GLU A 78 11.60 12.80 -25.07
C GLU A 78 11.73 11.39 -25.69
N LEU A 79 11.09 10.39 -25.08
CA LEU A 79 11.07 8.99 -25.47
C LEU A 79 9.82 8.62 -26.28
N LYS A 80 8.94 9.60 -26.56
CA LYS A 80 7.65 9.42 -27.26
C LYS A 80 6.73 8.40 -26.58
N VAL A 81 6.76 8.34 -25.26
CA VAL A 81 5.85 7.58 -24.41
C VAL A 81 5.22 8.52 -23.38
N ASP A 82 3.99 8.25 -22.96
CA ASP A 82 3.34 9.02 -21.90
C ASP A 82 3.62 8.38 -20.54
N LEU A 83 4.57 8.95 -19.80
CA LEU A 83 4.88 8.54 -18.44
C LEU A 83 4.42 9.60 -17.43
N SER A 84 3.40 10.40 -17.75
CA SER A 84 2.96 11.52 -16.91
C SER A 84 2.10 11.12 -15.71
N THR A 85 1.35 10.01 -15.77
CA THR A 85 0.41 9.52 -14.71
C THR A 85 1.12 8.83 -13.54
N GLY A 86 0.58 7.80 -12.89
CA GLY A 86 1.25 7.09 -11.79
C GLY A 86 1.39 7.92 -10.51
N LEU A 87 2.16 7.41 -9.56
CA LEU A 87 2.31 7.99 -8.22
C LEU A 87 3.74 8.50 -7.97
N TYR A 88 3.87 9.58 -7.22
CA TYR A 88 5.10 9.84 -6.49
C TYR A 88 5.26 8.81 -5.36
N ASP A 89 6.49 8.43 -5.08
CA ASP A 89 6.78 7.28 -4.23
C ASP A 89 6.48 7.53 -2.74
N ALA A 90 6.99 8.65 -2.22
CA ALA A 90 6.94 8.99 -0.80
C ALA A 90 6.74 10.51 -0.60
N GLY A 91 7.58 11.17 0.20
CA GLY A 91 7.58 12.63 0.34
C GLY A 91 8.27 13.38 -0.80
N ASP A 92 8.82 12.65 -1.77
CA ASP A 92 9.59 13.09 -2.93
C ASP A 92 8.77 13.14 -4.22
N HIS A 93 9.42 13.43 -5.36
CA HIS A 93 8.73 13.43 -6.66
C HIS A 93 9.33 12.44 -7.65
N VAL A 94 10.12 11.48 -7.20
CA VAL A 94 10.58 10.38 -8.04
C VAL A 94 9.45 9.36 -8.19
N LYS A 95 9.35 8.79 -9.39
CA LYS A 95 8.43 7.69 -9.67
C LYS A 95 9.23 6.40 -9.71
N PHE A 96 9.41 5.76 -8.55
CA PHE A 96 10.10 4.47 -8.45
C PHE A 96 9.15 3.33 -8.83
N GLY A 97 9.47 2.63 -9.93
CA GLY A 97 8.57 1.62 -10.50
C GLY A 97 8.41 0.38 -9.63
N PHE A 98 9.45 -0.03 -8.90
CA PHE A 98 9.41 -1.25 -8.08
C PHE A 98 8.43 -1.16 -6.89
N PRO A 99 8.55 -0.18 -5.98
CA PRO A 99 7.54 0.01 -4.92
C PRO A 99 6.15 0.42 -5.46
N MET A 100 6.08 1.11 -6.61
CA MET A 100 4.79 1.45 -7.23
C MET A 100 4.07 0.22 -7.78
N ALA A 101 4.79 -0.72 -8.39
CA ALA A 101 4.22 -1.98 -8.84
C ALA A 101 3.69 -2.79 -7.63
N PHE A 102 4.47 -2.88 -6.55
CA PHE A 102 4.01 -3.52 -5.32
C PHE A 102 2.76 -2.84 -4.73
N THR A 103 2.70 -1.51 -4.74
CA THR A 103 1.50 -0.74 -4.35
C THR A 103 0.27 -1.17 -5.16
N ALA A 104 0.40 -1.32 -6.49
CA ALA A 104 -0.69 -1.79 -7.34
C ALA A 104 -1.07 -3.25 -7.05
N THR A 105 -0.10 -4.15 -6.83
CA THR A 105 -0.40 -5.55 -6.51
C THR A 105 -1.19 -5.68 -5.20
N ILE A 106 -0.77 -4.97 -4.14
CA ILE A 106 -1.48 -4.99 -2.85
C ILE A 106 -2.87 -4.37 -2.96
N LEU A 107 -3.01 -3.25 -3.68
CA LEU A 107 -4.31 -2.63 -3.88
C LEU A 107 -5.25 -3.55 -4.67
N ALA A 108 -4.76 -4.20 -5.73
CA ALA A 108 -5.52 -5.18 -6.49
C ALA A 108 -5.92 -6.38 -5.63
N TRP A 109 -5.00 -6.93 -4.84
CA TRP A 109 -5.28 -8.05 -3.93
C TRP A 109 -6.37 -7.69 -2.91
N SER A 110 -6.27 -6.51 -2.31
CA SER A 110 -7.29 -5.99 -1.40
C SER A 110 -8.66 -5.86 -2.05
N ILE A 111 -8.74 -5.33 -3.28
CA ILE A 111 -10.00 -5.21 -4.02
C ILE A 111 -10.60 -6.58 -4.34
N LEU A 112 -9.77 -7.57 -4.70
CA LEU A 112 -10.23 -8.91 -5.04
C LEU A 112 -10.81 -9.66 -3.84
N GLU A 113 -10.22 -9.49 -2.65
CA GLU A 113 -10.61 -10.20 -1.42
C GLU A 113 -11.67 -9.45 -0.61
N TYR A 114 -11.65 -8.12 -0.63
CA TYR A 114 -12.43 -7.25 0.26
C TYR A 114 -13.24 -6.17 -0.47
N GLY A 115 -13.55 -6.40 -1.75
CA GLY A 115 -14.30 -5.46 -2.59
C GLY A 115 -15.69 -5.11 -2.02
N GLU A 116 -16.44 -6.06 -1.45
CA GLU A 116 -17.75 -5.74 -0.86
C GLU A 116 -17.63 -4.95 0.45
N SER A 117 -16.56 -5.18 1.21
CA SER A 117 -16.21 -4.42 2.41
C SER A 117 -15.93 -2.98 2.04
N MET A 118 -15.18 -2.75 0.95
CA MET A 118 -14.98 -1.41 0.39
C MET A 118 -16.29 -0.78 -0.11
N LYS A 119 -17.23 -1.55 -0.68
CA LYS A 119 -18.54 -1.03 -1.12
C LYS A 119 -19.38 -0.51 0.06
N LYS A 120 -19.31 -1.15 1.23
CA LYS A 120 -20.06 -0.73 2.44
C LYS A 120 -19.65 0.63 2.98
N VAL A 121 -18.47 1.13 2.61
CA VAL A 121 -17.94 2.44 3.02
C VAL A 121 -17.62 3.35 1.82
N ASP A 122 -18.23 3.07 0.66
CA ASP A 122 -18.11 3.85 -0.57
C ASP A 122 -16.66 4.03 -1.07
N GLN A 123 -15.76 3.09 -0.74
CA GLN A 123 -14.35 3.12 -1.15
C GLN A 123 -14.01 2.20 -2.33
N TYR A 124 -14.94 1.36 -2.79
CA TYR A 124 -14.69 0.43 -3.90
C TYR A 124 -14.31 1.15 -5.20
N GLN A 125 -15.14 2.11 -5.66
CA GLN A 125 -14.84 2.85 -6.89
C GLN A 125 -13.57 3.71 -6.77
N PRO A 126 -13.33 4.46 -5.67
CA PRO A 126 -12.04 5.12 -5.45
C PRO A 126 -10.82 4.19 -5.53
N ALA A 127 -10.93 2.96 -5.03
CA ALA A 127 -9.89 1.94 -5.14
C ALA A 127 -9.66 1.49 -6.58
N ILE A 128 -10.73 1.21 -7.34
CA ILE A 128 -10.66 0.88 -8.78
C ILE A 128 -10.00 2.01 -9.57
N ASP A 129 -10.40 3.26 -9.33
CA ASP A 129 -9.87 4.44 -10.03
C ASP A 129 -8.38 4.65 -9.72
N SER A 130 -7.97 4.41 -8.46
CA SER A 130 -6.57 4.50 -8.04
C SER A 130 -5.73 3.38 -8.66
N LEU A 131 -6.25 2.15 -8.69
CA LEU A 131 -5.59 1.03 -9.35
C LEU A 131 -5.38 1.32 -10.84
N ARG A 132 -6.41 1.80 -11.54
CA ARG A 132 -6.31 2.18 -12.95
C ARG A 132 -5.24 3.24 -13.18
N TRP A 133 -5.18 4.27 -12.33
CA TRP A 133 -4.18 5.33 -12.43
C TRP A 133 -2.74 4.81 -12.39
N ILE A 134 -2.51 3.79 -11.57
CA ILE A 134 -1.20 3.14 -11.45
C ILE A 134 -0.97 2.22 -12.65
N THR A 135 -1.93 1.38 -13.02
CA THR A 135 -1.76 0.41 -14.11
C THR A 135 -1.64 1.06 -15.48
N ASP A 136 -2.29 2.21 -15.73
CA ASP A 136 -2.09 3.00 -16.96
C ASP A 136 -0.61 3.42 -17.09
N TYR A 137 0.02 3.84 -15.99
CA TYR A 137 1.44 4.15 -15.97
C TYR A 137 2.30 2.91 -16.23
N LEU A 138 2.01 1.78 -15.58
CA LEU A 138 2.77 0.54 -15.73
C LEU A 138 2.69 -0.04 -17.15
N VAL A 139 1.53 0.04 -17.80
CA VAL A 139 1.33 -0.33 -19.21
C VAL A 139 2.16 0.57 -20.12
N ASN A 140 2.08 1.90 -19.94
CA ASN A 140 2.88 2.85 -20.73
C ASN A 140 4.38 2.71 -20.50
N ALA A 141 4.79 2.29 -19.30
CA ALA A 141 6.17 2.00 -18.96
C ALA A 141 6.73 0.75 -19.68
N HIS A 142 5.88 -0.11 -20.24
CA HIS A 142 6.24 -1.33 -20.96
C HIS A 142 5.97 -1.21 -22.48
N PRO A 143 6.77 -0.42 -23.24
CA PRO A 143 6.51 -0.16 -24.66
C PRO A 143 6.93 -1.31 -25.59
N LYS A 144 7.73 -2.28 -25.10
CA LYS A 144 8.28 -3.40 -25.89
C LYS A 144 8.49 -4.61 -24.98
N ASP A 145 8.25 -5.80 -25.52
CA ASP A 145 8.22 -7.09 -24.82
C ASP A 145 9.40 -7.36 -23.86
N ASP A 146 10.62 -6.90 -24.18
CA ASP A 146 11.84 -7.17 -23.41
C ASP A 146 12.46 -5.89 -22.82
N MET A 147 11.63 -4.95 -22.39
CA MET A 147 12.04 -3.63 -21.91
C MET A 147 11.00 -3.02 -20.96
N LEU A 148 11.45 -2.40 -19.87
CA LEU A 148 10.56 -1.71 -18.94
C LEU A 148 11.21 -0.42 -18.46
N TYR A 149 10.45 0.69 -18.46
CA TYR A 149 10.83 1.91 -17.76
C TYR A 149 10.53 1.75 -16.27
N VAL A 150 11.55 1.90 -15.43
CA VAL A 150 11.47 1.55 -14.00
C VAL A 150 11.63 2.76 -13.08
N GLN A 151 11.98 3.92 -13.63
CA GLN A 151 12.13 5.14 -12.85
C GLN A 151 11.93 6.38 -13.72
N VAL A 152 11.22 7.39 -13.20
CA VAL A 152 11.22 8.75 -13.75
C VAL A 152 11.64 9.76 -12.67
N GLY A 153 12.67 10.55 -12.98
CA GLY A 153 13.39 11.40 -12.02
C GLY A 153 14.72 10.77 -11.60
N ASP A 154 15.71 11.61 -11.25
CA ASP A 154 16.96 11.17 -10.62
C ASP A 154 16.87 11.47 -9.12
N GLY A 155 16.96 10.45 -8.27
CA GLY A 155 16.73 10.62 -6.83
C GLY A 155 17.75 11.54 -6.15
N ASP A 156 19.02 11.54 -6.58
CA ASP A 156 20.02 12.45 -6.00
C ASP A 156 19.72 13.92 -6.38
N ALA A 157 19.13 14.18 -7.55
CA ALA A 157 18.72 15.52 -7.98
C ALA A 157 17.42 15.96 -7.30
N ASP A 158 16.40 15.11 -7.33
CA ASP A 158 15.08 15.36 -6.72
C ASP A 158 15.22 15.63 -5.21
N HIS A 159 16.08 14.86 -4.52
CA HIS A 159 16.27 14.99 -3.09
C HIS A 159 17.13 16.19 -2.67
N LYS A 160 17.78 16.87 -3.62
CA LYS A 160 18.44 18.17 -3.39
C LYS A 160 17.49 19.36 -3.53
N CYS A 161 16.22 19.11 -3.83
CA CYS A 161 15.21 20.14 -3.96
C CYS A 161 14.04 19.91 -2.99
N TRP A 162 13.56 21.00 -2.43
CA TRP A 162 12.33 21.03 -1.65
C TRP A 162 11.37 22.01 -2.32
N GLU A 163 10.57 21.52 -3.26
CA GLU A 163 9.65 22.34 -4.04
C GLU A 163 8.26 21.68 -4.14
N ARG A 164 7.28 22.35 -4.75
CA ARG A 164 6.00 21.69 -5.04
C ARG A 164 6.14 20.80 -6.27
N PRO A 165 5.39 19.69 -6.38
CA PRO A 165 5.42 18.86 -7.59
C PRO A 165 4.99 19.65 -8.83
N GLU A 166 4.07 20.62 -8.67
CA GLU A 166 3.57 21.45 -9.77
C GLU A 166 4.59 22.48 -10.28
N THR A 167 5.67 22.74 -9.52
CA THR A 167 6.68 23.76 -9.86
C THR A 167 8.04 23.18 -10.25
N MET A 168 8.18 21.85 -10.28
CA MET A 168 9.43 21.19 -10.66
C MET A 168 9.98 21.73 -11.99
N SER A 169 11.19 22.26 -11.95
CA SER A 169 11.89 22.79 -13.13
C SER A 169 12.98 21.86 -13.67
N ASP A 170 13.47 20.94 -12.84
CA ASP A 170 14.58 20.07 -13.20
C ASP A 170 14.20 19.02 -14.23
N LYS A 171 15.22 18.57 -15.00
CA LYS A 171 15.03 17.46 -15.93
C LYS A 171 14.72 16.20 -15.13
N ARG A 172 13.70 15.46 -15.58
CA ARG A 172 13.26 14.20 -14.98
C ARG A 172 13.64 13.04 -15.91
N PRO A 173 14.88 12.52 -15.81
CA PRO A 173 15.35 11.45 -16.69
C PRO A 173 14.56 10.17 -16.46
N VAL A 174 14.46 9.34 -17.49
CA VAL A 174 13.79 8.04 -17.42
C VAL A 174 14.84 6.94 -17.46
N SER A 175 14.80 6.03 -16.48
CA SER A 175 15.66 4.84 -16.43
C SER A 175 14.88 3.59 -16.87
N GLN A 176 15.59 2.65 -17.47
CA GLN A 176 14.99 1.44 -18.04
C GLN A 176 15.83 0.20 -17.72
N ILE A 177 15.16 -0.94 -17.74
CA ILE A 177 15.78 -2.27 -17.84
C ILE A 177 15.48 -2.88 -19.20
N ASN A 178 16.35 -3.79 -19.64
CA ASN A 178 16.23 -4.52 -20.90
C ASN A 178 17.13 -5.77 -20.87
N LYS A 179 17.24 -6.47 -22.00
CA LYS A 179 18.06 -7.69 -22.17
C LYS A 179 19.53 -7.57 -21.70
N THR A 180 20.15 -6.40 -21.84
CA THR A 180 21.58 -6.19 -21.48
C THR A 180 21.76 -5.60 -20.08
N SER A 181 20.68 -5.06 -19.51
CA SER A 181 20.64 -4.49 -18.15
C SER A 181 19.35 -4.98 -17.50
N PRO A 182 19.30 -6.27 -17.09
CA PRO A 182 18.07 -6.90 -16.63
C PRO A 182 17.59 -6.38 -15.27
N GLY A 183 16.32 -6.61 -14.98
CA GLY A 183 15.71 -6.31 -13.69
C GLY A 183 14.53 -7.22 -13.44
N THR A 184 14.83 -8.45 -13.06
CA THR A 184 13.86 -9.53 -12.85
C THR A 184 12.86 -9.19 -11.76
N ASP A 185 13.35 -8.70 -10.64
CA ASP A 185 12.58 -8.22 -9.49
C ASP A 185 11.47 -7.23 -9.92
N VAL A 186 11.83 -6.07 -10.46
CA VAL A 186 10.88 -5.02 -10.86
C VAL A 186 10.00 -5.43 -12.05
N ALA A 187 10.53 -6.21 -13.00
CA ALA A 187 9.73 -6.72 -14.12
C ALA A 187 8.68 -7.73 -13.64
N ALA A 188 9.06 -8.65 -12.75
CA ALA A 188 8.16 -9.65 -12.18
C ALA A 188 7.14 -9.01 -11.23
N GLU A 189 7.51 -8.04 -10.39
CA GLU A 189 6.52 -7.31 -9.58
C GLU A 189 5.54 -6.52 -10.46
N THR A 190 6.01 -5.92 -11.56
CA THR A 190 5.10 -5.28 -12.53
C THR A 190 4.19 -6.30 -13.21
N ALA A 191 4.69 -7.51 -13.51
CA ALA A 191 3.87 -8.60 -14.02
C ALA A 191 2.80 -9.03 -12.99
N ALA A 192 3.17 -9.17 -11.72
CA ALA A 192 2.25 -9.49 -10.62
C ALA A 192 1.13 -8.44 -10.50
N ALA A 193 1.50 -7.15 -10.50
CA ALA A 193 0.57 -6.03 -10.43
C ALA A 193 -0.47 -6.06 -11.56
N LEU A 194 0.00 -6.25 -12.80
CA LEU A 194 -0.87 -6.29 -13.97
C LEU A 194 -1.73 -7.57 -14.05
N ALA A 195 -1.20 -8.71 -13.58
CA ALA A 195 -2.00 -9.94 -13.47
C ALA A 195 -3.11 -9.80 -12.42
N ALA A 196 -2.79 -9.35 -11.21
CA ALA A 196 -3.77 -9.11 -10.15
C ALA A 196 -4.82 -8.07 -10.59
N ALA A 197 -4.39 -6.96 -11.21
CA ALA A 197 -5.31 -5.95 -11.71
C ALA A 197 -6.20 -6.47 -12.84
N SER A 198 -5.71 -7.35 -13.72
CA SER A 198 -6.56 -7.93 -14.77
C SER A 198 -7.79 -8.64 -14.19
N LEU A 199 -7.63 -9.38 -13.09
CA LEU A 199 -8.75 -10.02 -12.38
C LEU A 199 -9.74 -8.98 -11.83
N VAL A 200 -9.24 -7.87 -11.27
CA VAL A 200 -10.08 -6.77 -10.78
C VAL A 200 -10.93 -6.18 -11.90
N PHE A 201 -10.30 -5.82 -13.03
CA PHE A 201 -11.02 -5.19 -14.14
C PHE A 201 -11.92 -6.15 -14.89
N LYS A 202 -11.63 -7.45 -14.87
CA LYS A 202 -12.56 -8.49 -15.31
C LYS A 202 -13.81 -8.53 -14.42
N LYS A 203 -13.66 -8.48 -13.09
CA LYS A 203 -14.79 -8.43 -12.14
C LYS A 203 -15.58 -7.11 -12.21
N SER A 204 -14.97 -6.01 -12.67
CA SER A 204 -15.61 -4.71 -12.83
C SER A 204 -16.14 -4.43 -14.24
N ASP A 205 -16.34 -5.47 -15.05
CA ASP A 205 -16.88 -5.40 -16.42
C ASP A 205 -16.06 -4.57 -17.44
N ASP A 206 -14.74 -4.44 -17.26
CA ASP A 206 -13.81 -3.85 -18.24
C ASP A 206 -12.88 -4.92 -18.84
N SER A 207 -13.48 -5.84 -19.59
CA SER A 207 -12.78 -7.00 -20.17
C SER A 207 -11.66 -6.60 -21.13
N SER A 208 -11.81 -5.52 -21.91
CA SER A 208 -10.80 -5.09 -22.87
C SER A 208 -9.53 -4.63 -22.15
N TYR A 209 -9.67 -3.83 -21.09
CA TYR A 209 -8.52 -3.42 -20.29
C TYR A 209 -7.92 -4.62 -19.52
N SER A 210 -8.75 -5.50 -18.97
CA SER A 210 -8.29 -6.75 -18.35
C SER A 210 -7.39 -7.58 -19.29
N GLU A 211 -7.80 -7.78 -20.55
CA GLU A 211 -7.02 -8.53 -21.54
C GLU A 211 -5.68 -7.84 -21.88
N GLU A 212 -5.67 -6.51 -21.96
CA GLU A 212 -4.47 -5.71 -22.15
C GLU A 212 -3.49 -5.88 -20.99
N LEU A 213 -3.96 -5.74 -19.75
CA LEU A 213 -3.15 -5.93 -18.54
C LEU A 213 -2.54 -7.33 -18.48
N LEU A 214 -3.34 -8.36 -18.72
CA LEU A 214 -2.87 -9.75 -18.71
C LEU A 214 -1.83 -10.00 -19.80
N LYS A 215 -1.98 -9.40 -20.99
CA LYS A 215 -0.97 -9.49 -22.06
C LYS A 215 0.37 -8.88 -21.63
N HIS A 216 0.36 -7.65 -21.10
CA HIS A 216 1.58 -7.01 -20.61
C HIS A 216 2.22 -7.81 -19.47
N SER A 217 1.41 -8.37 -18.56
CA SER A 217 1.89 -9.23 -17.47
C SER A 217 2.65 -10.45 -17.97
N LYS A 218 2.08 -11.21 -18.92
CA LYS A 218 2.74 -12.41 -19.49
C LYS A 218 4.05 -12.09 -20.19
N GLN A 219 4.09 -10.97 -20.92
CA GLN A 219 5.29 -10.50 -21.59
C GLN A 219 6.39 -10.11 -20.58
N LEU A 220 6.03 -9.35 -19.53
CA LEU A 220 6.98 -8.95 -18.49
C LEU A 220 7.51 -10.12 -17.66
N PHE A 221 6.67 -11.10 -17.33
CA PHE A 221 7.13 -12.32 -16.67
C PHE A 221 8.11 -13.11 -17.54
N SER A 222 7.79 -13.28 -18.83
CA SER A 222 8.70 -13.92 -19.79
C SER A 222 10.04 -13.18 -19.90
N PHE A 223 10.01 -11.84 -19.95
CA PHE A 223 11.21 -11.01 -19.94
C PHE A 223 12.02 -11.20 -18.64
N ALA A 224 11.36 -11.14 -17.48
CA ALA A 224 11.98 -11.27 -16.17
C ALA A 224 12.68 -12.63 -15.98
N ASP A 225 12.00 -13.72 -16.35
CA ASP A 225 12.51 -15.09 -16.18
C ASP A 225 13.63 -15.42 -17.18
N LYS A 226 13.51 -14.92 -18.42
CA LYS A 226 14.49 -15.16 -19.48
C LYS A 226 15.80 -14.40 -19.29
N TYR A 227 15.75 -13.18 -18.75
CA TYR A 227 16.91 -12.33 -18.54
C TYR A 227 17.07 -12.04 -17.05
N ARG A 228 17.67 -12.99 -16.32
CA ARG A 228 17.75 -12.92 -14.86
C ARG A 228 18.80 -11.93 -14.35
N GLY A 229 18.41 -11.07 -13.42
CA GLY A 229 19.31 -10.17 -12.69
C GLY A 229 18.57 -9.11 -11.89
N LYS A 230 19.16 -8.66 -10.78
CA LYS A 230 18.58 -7.61 -9.92
C LYS A 230 18.57 -6.27 -10.64
N TYR A 231 17.46 -5.53 -10.65
CA TYR A 231 17.44 -4.23 -11.32
C TYR A 231 18.39 -3.23 -10.67
N SER A 232 18.59 -3.33 -9.35
CA SER A 232 19.48 -2.45 -8.61
C SER A 232 20.95 -2.71 -8.92
N ALA A 233 21.30 -3.90 -9.41
CA ALA A 233 22.63 -4.19 -9.94
C ALA A 233 22.82 -3.57 -11.34
N SER A 234 21.77 -3.60 -12.17
CA SER A 234 21.76 -2.96 -13.50
C SER A 234 21.71 -1.43 -13.44
N LEU A 235 21.08 -0.87 -12.41
CA LEU A 235 20.93 0.57 -12.17
C LEU A 235 21.48 0.95 -10.79
N PRO A 236 22.83 0.95 -10.57
CA PRO A 236 23.42 1.11 -9.24
C PRO A 236 23.00 2.34 -8.45
N LYS A 237 22.59 3.43 -9.12
CA LYS A 237 22.09 4.64 -8.47
C LYS A 237 20.84 4.38 -7.60
N VAL A 238 20.01 3.40 -7.97
CA VAL A 238 18.76 3.11 -7.26
C VAL A 238 19.01 2.42 -5.91
N GLN A 239 20.20 1.85 -5.70
CA GLN A 239 20.53 1.13 -4.45
C GLN A 239 20.47 2.00 -3.19
N LYS A 240 20.60 3.32 -3.33
CA LYS A 240 20.45 4.26 -2.21
C LYS A 240 19.00 4.43 -1.73
N PHE A 241 18.04 4.04 -2.58
CA PHE A 241 16.61 4.26 -2.36
C PHE A 241 15.89 2.91 -2.23
N TYR A 242 15.93 2.10 -3.28
CA TYR A 242 15.21 0.82 -3.40
C TYR A 242 16.16 -0.29 -3.87
N ASN A 243 17.08 -0.71 -3.00
CA ASN A 243 17.98 -1.81 -3.31
C ASN A 243 17.25 -3.16 -3.25
N SER A 244 17.35 -3.95 -4.33
CA SER A 244 16.85 -5.32 -4.33
C SER A 244 17.76 -6.28 -3.54
N THR A 245 17.17 -7.06 -2.66
CA THR A 245 17.87 -8.17 -1.98
C THR A 245 17.91 -9.43 -2.83
N GLY A 246 16.86 -9.72 -3.59
CA GLY A 246 16.70 -10.88 -4.46
C GLY A 246 15.74 -10.63 -5.62
N TYR A 247 15.44 -11.68 -6.39
CA TYR A 247 14.41 -11.62 -7.44
C TYR A 247 13.58 -12.91 -7.54
N MET A 248 13.89 -13.93 -6.73
CA MET A 248 13.27 -15.25 -6.87
C MET A 248 11.86 -15.25 -6.29
N ASP A 249 11.69 -14.57 -5.17
CA ASP A 249 10.39 -14.36 -4.54
C ASP A 249 9.43 -13.58 -5.46
N GLU A 250 9.91 -12.61 -6.25
CA GLU A 250 9.08 -11.93 -7.26
C GLU A 250 8.71 -12.82 -8.44
N LEU A 251 9.62 -13.71 -8.89
CA LEU A 251 9.28 -14.68 -9.92
C LEU A 251 8.17 -15.63 -9.43
N LEU A 252 8.27 -16.13 -8.20
CA LEU A 252 7.24 -16.99 -7.62
C LEU A 252 5.92 -16.22 -7.42
N TRP A 253 6.00 -14.98 -6.93
CA TRP A 253 4.87 -14.08 -6.73
C TRP A 253 4.13 -13.77 -8.03
N ALA A 254 4.85 -13.37 -9.07
CA ALA A 254 4.29 -13.06 -10.38
C ALA A 254 3.67 -14.30 -11.04
N SER A 255 4.33 -15.45 -10.92
CA SER A 255 3.82 -16.71 -11.44
C SER A 255 2.54 -17.14 -10.71
N ALA A 256 2.47 -16.99 -9.38
CA ALA A 256 1.25 -17.25 -8.63
C ALA A 256 0.08 -16.37 -9.08
N TRP A 257 0.29 -15.06 -9.27
CA TRP A 257 -0.74 -14.16 -9.81
C TRP A 257 -1.15 -14.51 -11.25
N LEU A 258 -0.18 -14.84 -12.11
CA LEU A 258 -0.46 -15.25 -13.49
C LEU A 258 -1.24 -16.56 -13.55
N TYR A 259 -0.98 -17.50 -12.65
CA TYR A 259 -1.79 -18.72 -12.51
C TYR A 259 -3.24 -18.35 -12.19
N HIS A 260 -3.49 -17.52 -11.17
CA HIS A 260 -4.85 -17.09 -10.83
C HIS A 260 -5.52 -16.28 -11.95
N ALA A 261 -4.78 -15.45 -12.69
CA ALA A 261 -5.32 -14.59 -13.73
C ALA A 261 -5.62 -15.32 -15.05
N SER A 262 -4.83 -16.35 -15.40
CA SER A 262 -4.91 -17.03 -16.70
C SER A 262 -5.40 -18.47 -16.65
N SER A 263 -5.35 -19.11 -15.48
CA SER A 263 -5.54 -20.56 -15.29
C SER A 263 -4.57 -21.42 -16.12
N GLU A 264 -3.47 -20.86 -16.62
CA GLU A 264 -2.46 -21.64 -17.35
C GLU A 264 -1.56 -22.42 -16.40
N LYS A 265 -1.53 -23.75 -16.58
CA LYS A 265 -0.79 -24.68 -15.71
C LYS A 265 0.71 -24.42 -15.66
N THR A 266 1.29 -23.84 -16.71
CA THR A 266 2.73 -23.53 -16.75
C THR A 266 3.17 -22.63 -15.59
N TYR A 267 2.28 -21.76 -15.10
CA TYR A 267 2.57 -20.88 -13.98
C TYR A 267 2.47 -21.60 -12.62
N LEU A 268 1.53 -22.54 -12.50
CA LEU A 268 1.47 -23.44 -11.35
C LEU A 268 2.71 -24.34 -11.30
N GLU A 269 3.08 -24.93 -12.44
CA GLU A 269 4.28 -25.76 -12.59
C GLU A 269 5.57 -25.00 -12.28
N PHE A 270 5.61 -23.70 -12.54
CA PHE A 270 6.75 -22.87 -12.17
C PHE A 270 6.89 -22.76 -10.65
N VAL A 271 5.79 -22.45 -9.93
CA VAL A 271 5.82 -22.29 -8.47
C VAL A 271 5.90 -23.62 -7.71
N THR A 272 5.53 -24.74 -8.33
CA THR A 272 5.70 -26.09 -7.77
C THR A 272 6.91 -26.83 -8.36
N GLY A 273 7.73 -26.13 -9.13
CA GLY A 273 8.89 -26.71 -9.82
C GLY A 273 10.20 -26.32 -9.14
N LYS A 274 11.30 -26.44 -9.89
CA LYS A 274 12.66 -26.13 -9.41
C LYS A 274 12.85 -24.70 -8.89
N ALA A 275 12.01 -23.76 -9.31
CA ALA A 275 12.09 -22.38 -8.80
C ALA A 275 11.79 -22.31 -7.29
N ALA A 276 11.00 -23.26 -6.76
CA ALA A 276 10.72 -23.35 -5.33
C ALA A 276 11.83 -24.08 -4.54
N ASP A 277 12.74 -24.80 -5.20
CA ASP A 277 13.83 -25.51 -4.52
C ASP A 277 14.85 -24.54 -3.87
N ASP A 278 14.94 -23.32 -4.41
CA ASP A 278 15.83 -22.26 -3.91
C ASP A 278 15.26 -21.54 -2.66
N ILE A 279 14.04 -21.90 -2.23
CA ILE A 279 13.34 -21.27 -1.11
C ILE A 279 13.48 -22.10 0.18
N ASP A 280 13.91 -21.42 1.25
CA ASP A 280 13.96 -21.96 2.60
C ASP A 280 12.63 -21.74 3.32
N PHE A 281 11.64 -22.60 3.00
CA PHE A 281 10.30 -22.58 3.59
C PHE A 281 10.25 -22.80 5.11
N ASP A 282 11.35 -23.26 5.73
CA ASP A 282 11.42 -23.49 7.17
C ASP A 282 11.68 -22.19 7.96
N LYS A 283 11.96 -21.08 7.27
CA LYS A 283 12.26 -19.78 7.88
C LYS A 283 11.24 -18.72 7.46
N PRO A 284 10.27 -18.39 8.33
CA PRO A 284 9.40 -17.25 8.12
C PRO A 284 10.21 -15.97 7.86
N THR A 285 9.83 -15.25 6.81
CA THR A 285 10.42 -13.96 6.45
C THR A 285 9.39 -12.84 6.55
N TRP A 286 9.77 -11.60 6.22
CA TRP A 286 8.92 -10.43 6.38
C TRP A 286 8.45 -9.88 5.04
N PHE A 287 7.14 -9.85 4.83
CA PHE A 287 6.50 -9.27 3.65
C PHE A 287 6.76 -7.77 3.50
N SER A 288 7.18 -7.36 2.31
CA SER A 288 7.55 -5.98 1.99
C SER A 288 7.54 -5.72 0.48
N TRP A 289 7.78 -4.46 0.08
CA TRP A 289 8.02 -4.11 -1.32
C TRP A 289 9.24 -4.81 -1.93
N ASP A 290 10.16 -5.34 -1.10
CA ASP A 290 11.39 -6.01 -1.53
C ASP A 290 11.23 -7.54 -1.45
N ASN A 291 10.67 -8.09 -0.37
CA ASN A 291 10.48 -9.54 -0.20
C ASN A 291 8.99 -9.94 -0.24
N LYS A 292 8.63 -10.76 -1.23
CA LYS A 292 7.23 -11.16 -1.52
C LYS A 292 6.89 -12.53 -0.98
N LEU A 293 7.88 -13.28 -0.50
CA LEU A 293 7.73 -14.70 -0.17
C LEU A 293 6.55 -14.96 0.80
N PRO A 294 6.36 -14.20 1.89
CA PRO A 294 5.21 -14.43 2.78
C PRO A 294 3.85 -14.17 2.10
N GLY A 295 3.79 -13.20 1.18
CA GLY A 295 2.60 -12.95 0.37
C GLY A 295 2.33 -14.10 -0.59
N THR A 296 3.37 -14.61 -1.26
CA THR A 296 3.30 -15.78 -2.15
C THR A 296 2.84 -17.03 -1.41
N GLU A 297 3.35 -17.27 -0.20
CA GLU A 297 2.96 -18.40 0.65
C GLU A 297 1.48 -18.33 1.03
N VAL A 298 0.98 -17.17 1.46
CA VAL A 298 -0.45 -16.98 1.76
C VAL A 298 -1.32 -17.09 0.50
N LEU A 299 -0.87 -16.54 -0.63
CA LEU A 299 -1.59 -16.60 -1.90
C LEU A 299 -1.69 -18.05 -2.41
N LEU A 300 -0.63 -18.84 -2.34
CA LEU A 300 -0.66 -20.25 -2.77
C LEU A 300 -1.33 -21.16 -1.73
N ALA A 301 -1.28 -20.80 -0.43
CA ALA A 301 -2.08 -21.46 0.59
C ALA A 301 -3.58 -21.34 0.27
N ARG A 302 -4.04 -20.20 -0.27
CA ARG A 302 -5.42 -20.02 -0.76
C ARG A 302 -5.83 -21.14 -1.73
N SER A 303 -4.94 -21.53 -2.65
CA SER A 303 -5.21 -22.61 -3.61
C SER A 303 -5.47 -23.94 -2.91
N SER A 304 -4.77 -24.25 -1.80
CA SER A 304 -5.07 -25.45 -0.99
C SER A 304 -6.48 -25.43 -0.37
N PHE A 305 -7.04 -24.23 -0.12
CA PHE A 305 -8.36 -24.07 0.50
C PHE A 305 -9.50 -24.11 -0.52
N PHE A 306 -9.31 -23.55 -1.72
CA PHE A 306 -10.41 -23.27 -2.65
C PHE A 306 -10.24 -23.79 -4.07
N ASP A 307 -9.04 -24.24 -4.46
CA ASP A 307 -8.75 -24.70 -5.81
C ASP A 307 -8.66 -26.24 -5.84
N GLU A 308 -9.62 -26.90 -6.49
CA GLU A 308 -9.66 -28.36 -6.60
C GLU A 308 -8.53 -28.92 -7.48
N GLU A 309 -7.93 -28.14 -8.38
CA GLU A 309 -6.78 -28.57 -9.19
C GLU A 309 -5.47 -28.54 -8.38
N ALA A 310 -5.31 -27.54 -7.52
CA ALA A 310 -4.14 -27.41 -6.65
C ALA A 310 -4.22 -28.31 -5.41
N LYS A 311 -5.42 -28.77 -5.04
CA LYS A 311 -5.67 -29.59 -3.86
C LYS A 311 -4.95 -30.93 -3.91
N GLY A 312 -4.20 -31.23 -2.86
CA GLY A 312 -3.40 -32.46 -2.77
C GLY A 312 -2.08 -32.42 -3.54
N ASN A 313 -1.73 -31.29 -4.18
CA ASN A 313 -0.37 -31.04 -4.66
C ASN A 313 0.56 -30.82 -3.44
N THR A 314 1.61 -31.63 -3.33
CA THR A 314 2.53 -31.61 -2.18
C THR A 314 3.27 -30.28 -2.02
N ASP A 315 3.59 -29.60 -3.11
CA ASP A 315 4.29 -28.32 -3.08
C ASP A 315 3.35 -27.18 -2.67
N ILE A 316 2.07 -27.24 -3.07
CA ILE A 316 1.04 -26.31 -2.59
C ILE A 316 0.79 -26.48 -1.09
N GLU A 317 0.78 -27.71 -0.59
CA GLU A 317 0.73 -27.95 0.86
C GLU A 317 2.00 -27.44 1.58
N ARG A 318 3.17 -27.42 0.92
CA ARG A 318 4.38 -26.80 1.47
C ARG A 318 4.24 -25.28 1.62
N TYR A 319 3.68 -24.60 0.61
CA TYR A 319 3.36 -23.17 0.73
C TYR A 319 2.35 -22.90 1.86
N LYS A 320 1.35 -23.77 2.01
CA LYS A 320 0.40 -23.68 3.12
C LYS A 320 1.11 -23.83 4.47
N GLN A 321 1.98 -24.82 4.63
CA GLN A 321 2.75 -25.01 5.88
C GLN A 321 3.65 -23.81 6.19
N ALA A 322 4.25 -23.20 5.16
CA ALA A 322 5.05 -21.99 5.34
C ALA A 322 4.19 -20.77 5.75
N ALA A 323 3.01 -20.60 5.14
CA ALA A 323 2.04 -19.60 5.56
C ALA A 323 1.58 -19.82 7.01
N GLU A 324 1.32 -21.07 7.40
CA GLU A 324 1.00 -21.45 8.78
C GLU A 324 2.15 -21.11 9.74
N ALA A 325 3.40 -21.34 9.35
CA ALA A 325 4.58 -20.95 10.13
C ALA A 325 4.68 -19.43 10.34
N ILE A 326 4.35 -18.62 9.33
CA ILE A 326 4.25 -17.16 9.47
C ILE A 326 3.15 -16.79 10.46
N MET A 327 1.96 -17.39 10.35
CA MET A 327 0.85 -17.13 11.27
C MET A 327 1.25 -17.45 12.72
N CYS A 328 1.87 -18.62 12.93
CA CYS A 328 2.41 -19.00 14.22
C CYS A 328 3.52 -18.06 14.72
N ASN A 329 4.26 -17.41 13.83
CA ASN A 329 5.33 -16.50 14.20
C ASN A 329 4.83 -15.14 14.71
N VAL A 330 3.66 -14.70 14.28
CA VAL A 330 3.12 -13.38 14.64
C VAL A 330 2.12 -13.42 15.81
N LEU A 331 1.49 -14.57 16.05
CA LEU A 331 0.54 -14.75 17.15
C LEU A 331 1.21 -14.58 18.53
N PRO A 332 0.73 -13.73 19.46
CA PRO A 332 1.43 -13.41 20.70
C PRO A 332 1.70 -14.57 21.68
N ASN A 333 0.83 -15.59 21.69
CA ASN A 333 0.88 -16.72 22.64
C ASN A 333 1.37 -18.03 21.99
N SER A 334 1.86 -17.95 20.76
CA SER A 334 2.39 -19.11 20.05
C SER A 334 3.76 -19.53 20.62
N PRO A 335 4.06 -20.83 20.73
CA PRO A 335 5.41 -21.31 21.02
C PRO A 335 6.47 -20.86 20.00
N LYS A 336 6.04 -20.41 18.81
CA LYS A 336 6.89 -19.92 17.71
C LYS A 336 6.89 -18.40 17.57
N THR A 337 6.27 -17.66 18.50
CA THR A 337 6.18 -16.20 18.41
C THR A 337 7.56 -15.57 18.28
N THR A 338 7.67 -14.64 17.35
CA THR A 338 8.87 -13.85 17.12
C THR A 338 9.28 -12.99 18.30
N SER A 339 10.58 -12.75 18.43
CA SER A 339 11.13 -11.72 19.31
C SER A 339 11.18 -10.33 18.66
N SER A 340 10.89 -10.22 17.36
CA SER A 340 10.85 -8.95 16.61
C SER A 340 9.59 -8.15 16.93
N LYS A 341 9.48 -7.67 18.17
CA LYS A 341 8.36 -6.87 18.66
C LYS A 341 8.78 -5.85 19.71
N THR A 342 8.00 -4.78 19.86
CA THR A 342 8.14 -3.83 20.96
C THR A 342 7.60 -4.43 22.26
N ASP A 343 7.89 -3.77 23.39
CA ASP A 343 7.33 -4.17 24.70
C ASP A 343 5.80 -4.12 24.71
N GLY A 344 5.20 -3.14 23.98
CA GLY A 344 3.76 -3.03 23.74
C GLY A 344 3.17 -4.03 22.75
N GLY A 345 3.98 -4.90 22.15
CA GLY A 345 3.51 -5.98 21.26
C GLY A 345 3.30 -5.60 19.78
N LEU A 346 3.78 -4.43 19.35
CA LEU A 346 3.86 -4.10 17.93
C LEU A 346 4.94 -4.94 17.27
N ILE A 347 4.66 -5.59 16.14
CA ILE A 347 5.71 -6.22 15.33
C ILE A 347 6.69 -5.13 14.87
N TRP A 348 7.99 -5.33 15.14
CA TRP A 348 9.02 -4.34 14.85
C TRP A 348 10.27 -5.03 14.28
N VAL A 349 10.55 -4.76 13.01
CA VAL A 349 11.57 -5.49 12.23
C VAL A 349 12.75 -4.59 11.87
N THR A 350 12.49 -3.34 11.51
CA THR A 350 13.49 -2.37 11.09
C THR A 350 13.06 -0.96 11.47
N GLU A 351 14.05 -0.08 11.64
CA GLU A 351 13.86 1.31 12.05
C GLU A 351 13.23 2.18 10.95
N TRP A 352 13.59 1.92 9.69
CA TRP A 352 13.06 2.65 8.54
C TRP A 352 11.67 2.12 8.19
N ASN A 353 10.67 3.01 8.19
CA ASN A 353 9.29 2.64 7.86
C ASN A 353 8.80 1.44 8.69
N SER A 354 9.03 1.51 10.00
CA SER A 354 8.75 0.45 10.97
C SER A 354 7.34 -0.12 10.91
N LEU A 355 6.33 0.67 10.50
CA LEU A 355 4.93 0.24 10.41
C LEU A 355 4.60 -0.59 9.16
N GLN A 356 5.50 -0.69 8.17
CA GLN A 356 5.29 -1.54 7.00
C GLN A 356 5.00 -3.00 7.40
N HIS A 357 5.87 -3.59 8.22
CA HIS A 357 5.81 -5.00 8.59
C HIS A 357 4.62 -5.37 9.49
N PRO A 358 4.31 -4.65 10.59
CA PRO A 358 3.14 -4.96 11.41
C PRO A 358 1.85 -4.87 10.59
N VAL A 359 1.69 -3.85 9.76
CA VAL A 359 0.49 -3.70 8.91
C VAL A 359 0.40 -4.80 7.86
N ALA A 360 1.52 -5.14 7.22
CA ALA A 360 1.58 -6.23 6.25
C ALA A 360 1.18 -7.58 6.85
N HIS A 361 1.73 -7.93 8.01
CA HIS A 361 1.48 -9.25 8.60
C HIS A 361 0.14 -9.32 9.32
N ALA A 362 -0.38 -8.19 9.81
CA ALA A 362 -1.76 -8.11 10.27
C ALA A 362 -2.75 -8.39 9.11
N PHE A 363 -2.50 -7.81 7.94
CA PHE A 363 -3.30 -8.10 6.75
C PHE A 363 -3.23 -9.57 6.36
N LEU A 364 -2.01 -10.14 6.24
CA LEU A 364 -1.83 -11.55 5.91
C LEU A 364 -2.47 -12.49 6.95
N ALA A 365 -2.38 -12.15 8.24
CA ALA A 365 -2.99 -12.94 9.31
C ALA A 365 -4.51 -12.95 9.25
N ASN A 366 -5.14 -11.77 9.10
CA ASN A 366 -6.59 -11.73 8.96
C ASN A 366 -7.05 -12.44 7.68
N LEU A 367 -6.33 -12.25 6.56
CA LEU A 367 -6.65 -12.92 5.29
C LEU A 367 -6.55 -14.44 5.37
N TYR A 368 -5.50 -14.97 6.01
CA TYR A 368 -5.37 -16.40 6.24
C TYR A 368 -6.47 -16.93 7.17
N GLY A 369 -6.81 -16.18 8.23
CA GLY A 369 -7.94 -16.50 9.11
C GLY A 369 -9.28 -16.54 8.36
N ASP A 370 -9.51 -15.62 7.44
CA ASP A 370 -10.69 -15.62 6.57
C ASP A 370 -10.71 -16.86 5.66
N TYR A 371 -9.56 -17.32 5.15
CA TYR A 371 -9.49 -18.57 4.39
C TYR A 371 -9.85 -19.79 5.23
N MET A 372 -9.31 -19.87 6.46
CA MET A 372 -9.64 -20.93 7.42
C MET A 372 -11.15 -20.95 7.70
N LYS A 373 -11.73 -19.79 7.98
CA LYS A 373 -13.15 -19.64 8.30
C LYS A 373 -14.03 -20.05 7.11
N LYS A 374 -13.72 -19.57 5.90
CA LYS A 374 -14.49 -19.85 4.68
C LYS A 374 -14.41 -21.32 4.25
N SER A 375 -13.29 -21.99 4.53
CA SER A 375 -13.08 -23.41 4.26
C SER A 375 -13.55 -24.35 5.39
N ASN A 376 -14.00 -23.81 6.52
CA ASN A 376 -14.31 -24.53 7.75
C ASN A 376 -13.10 -25.24 8.41
N THR A 377 -11.88 -24.78 8.14
CA THR A 377 -10.70 -25.18 8.91
C THR A 377 -10.76 -24.49 10.27
N LYS A 378 -10.91 -25.28 11.33
CA LYS A 378 -11.20 -24.77 12.68
C LYS A 378 -9.97 -24.22 13.40
N THR A 379 -8.82 -24.85 13.20
CA THR A 379 -7.62 -24.59 14.00
C THR A 379 -6.36 -24.66 13.16
N LEU A 380 -5.44 -23.74 13.44
CA LEU A 380 -4.02 -23.74 13.11
C LEU A 380 -3.24 -24.37 14.27
N ASP A 381 -2.30 -25.27 14.01
CA ASP A 381 -1.45 -25.89 15.03
C ASP A 381 -0.05 -25.25 15.01
N CYS A 382 0.34 -24.68 16.15
CA CYS A 382 1.65 -24.06 16.36
C CYS A 382 2.40 -24.82 17.45
N ASP A 383 3.01 -25.95 17.09
CA ASP A 383 3.80 -26.79 18.01
C ASP A 383 2.98 -27.37 19.18
N GLY A 384 1.77 -27.85 18.88
CA GLY A 384 0.84 -28.45 19.82
C GLY A 384 -0.19 -27.48 20.40
N GLU A 385 0.06 -26.16 20.32
CA GLU A 385 -0.90 -25.12 20.69
C GLU A 385 -1.82 -24.79 19.50
N LYS A 386 -3.12 -24.65 19.75
CA LYS A 386 -4.12 -24.47 18.69
C LYS A 386 -4.70 -23.06 18.69
N PHE A 387 -4.69 -22.45 17.52
CA PHE A 387 -5.20 -21.11 17.29
C PHE A 387 -6.36 -21.14 16.29
N SER A 388 -7.36 -20.32 16.50
CA SER A 388 -8.55 -20.18 15.65
C SER A 388 -8.38 -19.02 14.65
N TYR A 389 -9.35 -18.88 13.75
CA TYR A 389 -9.43 -17.70 12.89
C TYR A 389 -9.67 -16.41 13.70
N ASP A 390 -10.35 -16.50 14.85
CA ASP A 390 -10.59 -15.35 15.74
C ASP A 390 -9.28 -14.88 16.37
N ASP A 391 -8.36 -15.78 16.73
CA ASP A 391 -7.03 -15.42 17.27
C ASP A 391 -6.18 -14.64 16.24
N LEU A 392 -6.22 -15.05 14.97
CA LEU A 392 -5.54 -14.34 13.87
C LEU A 392 -6.15 -12.96 13.64
N ARG A 393 -7.49 -12.87 13.69
CA ARG A 393 -8.20 -11.59 13.58
C ARG A 393 -7.89 -10.68 14.75
N ASP A 394 -7.84 -11.18 15.99
CA ASP A 394 -7.51 -10.40 17.17
C ASP A 394 -6.08 -9.86 17.12
N PHE A 395 -5.12 -10.65 16.62
CA PHE A 395 -3.77 -10.15 16.32
C PHE A 395 -3.80 -9.02 15.28
N ALA A 396 -4.53 -9.21 14.17
CA ALA A 396 -4.61 -8.18 13.12
C ALA A 396 -5.22 -6.87 13.65
N LYS A 397 -6.27 -6.98 14.48
CA LYS A 397 -6.87 -5.84 15.19
C LYS A 397 -5.88 -5.18 16.13
N SER A 398 -5.07 -5.94 16.87
CA SER A 398 -4.09 -5.35 17.79
C SER A 398 -3.08 -4.46 17.06
N GLN A 399 -2.60 -4.87 15.87
CA GLN A 399 -1.69 -4.04 15.07
C GLN A 399 -2.41 -2.84 14.44
N ALA A 400 -3.64 -3.03 13.94
CA ALA A 400 -4.45 -1.95 13.40
C ALA A 400 -4.78 -0.89 14.47
N ASP A 401 -5.16 -1.33 15.66
CA ASP A 401 -5.51 -0.49 16.80
C ASP A 401 -4.28 0.28 17.30
N TYR A 402 -3.10 -0.36 17.30
CA TYR A 402 -1.84 0.33 17.55
C TYR A 402 -1.61 1.47 16.55
N VAL A 403 -1.80 1.22 15.25
CA VAL A 403 -1.70 2.27 14.22
C VAL A 403 -2.72 3.40 14.46
N LEU A 404 -3.92 3.07 14.93
CA LEU A 404 -5.02 4.03 15.10
C LEU A 404 -5.02 4.74 16.47
N GLY A 405 -4.10 4.41 17.38
CA GLY A 405 -3.86 5.18 18.61
C GLY A 405 -3.80 4.39 19.92
N GLU A 406 -4.00 3.07 19.89
CA GLU A 406 -3.81 2.18 21.04
C GLU A 406 -2.32 1.85 21.22
N ASN A 407 -1.53 2.89 21.38
CA ASN A 407 -0.09 2.84 21.56
C ASN A 407 0.36 3.75 22.72
N PRO A 408 1.60 3.61 23.22
CA PRO A 408 2.08 4.43 24.34
C PRO A 408 2.02 5.95 24.11
N ALA A 409 2.13 6.40 22.86
CA ALA A 409 2.03 7.81 22.49
C ALA A 409 0.59 8.35 22.44
N LYS A 410 -0.42 7.45 22.52
CA LYS A 410 -1.86 7.74 22.42
C LYS A 410 -2.18 8.61 21.19
N MET A 411 -1.59 8.26 20.05
CA MET A 411 -1.71 9.00 18.81
C MET A 411 -1.89 8.05 17.64
N SER A 412 -2.75 8.41 16.69
CA SER A 412 -2.83 7.72 15.42
C SER A 412 -1.54 7.97 14.63
N TYR A 413 -1.02 6.95 13.95
CA TYR A 413 0.03 7.06 12.93
C TYR A 413 -0.55 7.19 11.50
N LEU A 414 -1.88 7.12 11.36
CA LEU A 414 -2.61 7.45 10.15
C LEU A 414 -3.01 8.94 10.20
N VAL A 415 -2.40 9.74 9.32
CA VAL A 415 -2.64 11.20 9.25
C VAL A 415 -4.10 11.49 8.90
N GLY A 416 -4.73 12.39 9.67
CA GLY A 416 -6.15 12.74 9.53
C GLY A 416 -7.12 11.80 10.25
N TYR A 417 -6.63 10.78 10.97
CA TYR A 417 -7.47 9.87 11.77
C TYR A 417 -7.34 10.17 13.27
N GLY A 418 -8.48 10.22 13.96
CA GLY A 418 -8.56 10.52 15.39
C GLY A 418 -8.25 11.99 15.73
N ASP A 419 -8.09 12.27 17.02
CA ASP A 419 -7.87 13.64 17.52
C ASP A 419 -6.39 14.04 17.62
N LYS A 420 -5.48 13.07 17.53
CA LYS A 420 -4.04 13.28 17.64
C LYS A 420 -3.31 12.40 16.64
N PHE A 421 -2.65 13.03 15.67
CA PHE A 421 -1.90 12.39 14.58
C PHE A 421 -0.74 13.30 14.11
N PRO A 422 0.27 12.77 13.39
CA PRO A 422 1.42 13.54 12.92
C PRO A 422 1.03 14.80 12.14
N GLN A 423 1.65 15.92 12.46
CA GLN A 423 1.46 17.22 11.84
C GLN A 423 2.68 17.67 11.02
N PHE A 424 3.85 17.07 11.23
CA PHE A 424 5.12 17.43 10.60
C PHE A 424 5.61 16.32 9.68
N VAL A 425 4.72 15.85 8.80
CA VAL A 425 4.99 14.75 7.86
C VAL A 425 6.11 15.14 6.88
N HIS A 426 7.11 14.27 6.68
CA HIS A 426 8.17 14.48 5.69
C HIS A 426 7.61 14.35 4.27
N HIS A 427 6.99 15.42 3.77
CA HIS A 427 6.34 15.41 2.46
C HIS A 427 6.32 16.81 1.86
N ARG A 428 7.00 16.97 0.70
CA ARG A 428 7.19 18.27 0.03
C ARG A 428 5.89 19.01 -0.23
N GLY A 429 4.97 18.38 -0.97
CA GLY A 429 3.67 18.97 -1.31
C GLY A 429 2.81 19.38 -0.10
N ALA A 430 2.83 18.59 0.98
CA ALA A 430 2.09 18.87 2.21
C ALA A 430 2.71 20.04 3.00
N SER A 431 4.03 20.10 3.06
CA SER A 431 4.79 21.08 3.86
C SER A 431 4.78 22.51 3.31
N ILE A 432 4.50 22.71 2.02
CA ILE A 432 4.54 24.02 1.34
C ILE A 432 3.10 24.54 1.20
N PRO A 433 2.78 25.80 1.57
CA PRO A 433 1.44 26.37 1.34
C PRO A 433 1.02 26.32 -0.13
N ALA A 434 -0.27 26.07 -0.39
CA ALA A 434 -0.80 25.86 -1.76
C ALA A 434 -0.58 27.06 -2.71
N ASP A 435 -0.51 28.26 -2.16
CA ASP A 435 -0.27 29.52 -2.87
C ASP A 435 1.21 29.90 -2.99
N ASP A 436 2.09 29.23 -2.24
CA ASP A 436 3.53 29.45 -2.30
C ASP A 436 4.20 28.61 -3.40
N LYS A 437 5.24 29.18 -4.03
CA LYS A 437 5.97 28.60 -5.17
C LYS A 437 7.46 28.86 -5.01
N PRO A 438 8.09 28.32 -3.94
CA PRO A 438 9.50 28.55 -3.71
C PRO A 438 10.33 27.88 -4.81
N SER A 439 11.50 28.45 -5.11
CA SER A 439 12.51 27.72 -5.87
C SER A 439 13.06 26.52 -5.05
N CYS A 440 13.69 25.56 -5.73
CA CYS A 440 14.29 24.35 -5.15
C CYS A 440 15.02 24.57 -3.81
N ASN A 441 15.90 25.58 -3.73
CA ASN A 441 16.65 25.87 -2.51
C ASN A 441 15.86 26.68 -1.47
N GLU A 442 15.00 27.60 -1.91
CA GLU A 442 14.21 28.42 -1.00
C GLU A 442 13.18 27.60 -0.22
N GLY A 443 12.67 26.52 -0.81
CA GLY A 443 11.64 25.72 -0.17
C GLY A 443 12.15 24.88 1.01
N PHE A 444 13.47 24.73 1.20
CA PHE A 444 14.02 24.12 2.42
C PHE A 444 13.60 24.85 3.70
N ARG A 445 13.22 26.14 3.61
CA ARG A 445 12.58 26.85 4.74
C ARG A 445 11.33 26.14 5.26
N TRP A 446 10.62 25.42 4.39
CA TRP A 446 9.46 24.63 4.76
C TRP A 446 9.85 23.28 5.34
N LEU A 447 10.95 22.66 4.94
CA LEU A 447 11.47 21.49 5.66
C LEU A 447 11.84 21.85 7.11
N GLU A 448 12.48 23.02 7.28
CA GLU A 448 13.03 23.51 8.55
C GLU A 448 12.04 24.27 9.43
N SER A 449 10.82 24.52 8.95
CA SER A 449 9.82 25.29 9.71
C SER A 449 9.40 24.59 11.01
N ASP A 450 9.13 25.37 12.05
CA ASP A 450 8.54 24.91 13.31
C ASP A 450 7.01 24.87 13.28
N ASP A 451 6.38 25.36 12.20
CA ASP A 451 4.93 25.30 12.02
C ASP A 451 4.52 23.94 11.42
N PRO A 452 3.37 23.37 11.82
CA PRO A 452 2.76 22.21 11.18
C PRO A 452 2.70 22.31 9.65
N ASN A 453 2.62 21.17 8.96
CA ASN A 453 2.38 21.17 7.53
C ASN A 453 1.09 21.95 7.22
N PRO A 454 1.14 22.98 6.34
CA PRO A 454 -0.02 23.80 6.02
C PRO A 454 -1.11 23.03 5.24
N ASN A 455 -0.74 21.90 4.63
CA ASN A 455 -1.70 20.98 4.03
C ASN A 455 -1.58 19.61 4.71
N GLU A 456 -2.72 19.04 5.08
CA GLU A 456 -2.77 17.70 5.65
C GLU A 456 -2.61 16.65 4.55
N ALA A 457 -1.61 15.76 4.69
CA ALA A 457 -1.45 14.57 3.87
C ALA A 457 -2.41 13.46 4.35
N THR A 458 -3.71 13.74 4.32
CA THR A 458 -4.76 12.84 4.86
C THR A 458 -4.62 11.44 4.27
N GLY A 459 -4.66 10.43 5.14
CA GLY A 459 -4.51 9.03 4.78
C GLY A 459 -3.07 8.51 4.76
N ALA A 460 -2.07 9.39 4.93
CA ALA A 460 -0.68 8.97 4.99
C ALA A 460 -0.42 8.11 6.24
N LEU A 461 0.04 6.88 6.05
CA LEU A 461 0.64 6.07 7.11
C LEU A 461 2.11 6.46 7.21
N VAL A 462 2.50 7.15 8.29
CA VAL A 462 3.91 7.50 8.53
C VAL A 462 4.73 6.25 8.86
N GLY A 463 6.06 6.36 8.78
CA GLY A 463 6.96 5.25 9.09
C GLY A 463 6.81 4.65 10.50
N GLY A 464 6.34 5.41 11.49
CA GLY A 464 5.96 4.89 12.82
C GLY A 464 7.00 5.07 13.91
N PRO A 465 6.90 4.34 15.04
CA PRO A 465 7.76 4.59 16.21
C PRO A 465 9.14 3.93 16.13
N TYR A 466 10.05 4.41 16.96
CA TYR A 466 11.28 3.67 17.31
C TYR A 466 10.94 2.40 18.09
N LEU A 467 11.91 1.48 18.24
CA LEU A 467 11.74 0.22 18.98
C LEU A 467 11.25 0.42 20.42
N ASN A 468 11.64 1.52 21.07
CA ASN A 468 11.20 1.87 22.42
C ASN A 468 9.82 2.57 22.44
N GLU A 469 9.07 2.50 21.34
CA GLU A 469 7.71 3.04 21.18
C GLU A 469 7.60 4.56 21.32
N THR A 470 8.73 5.27 21.20
CA THR A 470 8.75 6.72 21.09
C THR A 470 8.57 7.15 19.63
N TYR A 471 7.91 8.29 19.42
CA TYR A 471 7.73 8.91 18.12
C TYR A 471 8.05 10.40 18.21
N VAL A 472 8.86 10.88 17.26
CA VAL A 472 9.20 12.30 17.14
C VAL A 472 8.57 12.81 15.85
N ASP A 473 7.50 13.60 16.00
CA ASP A 473 6.79 14.26 14.91
C ASP A 473 7.61 15.46 14.43
N ALA A 474 8.54 15.20 13.52
CA ALA A 474 9.40 16.21 12.93
C ALA A 474 9.62 15.90 11.45
N ARG A 475 9.52 16.93 10.60
CA ARG A 475 9.72 16.79 9.15
C ARG A 475 11.10 16.26 8.80
N SER A 476 12.14 16.59 9.56
CA SER A 476 13.49 16.07 9.33
C SER A 476 13.67 14.61 9.76
N ASN A 477 12.71 14.04 10.51
CA ASN A 477 12.75 12.66 10.97
C ASN A 477 12.23 11.69 9.90
N VAL A 478 12.96 11.58 8.80
CA VAL A 478 12.53 10.85 7.59
C VAL A 478 12.14 9.39 7.89
N LYS A 479 12.92 8.68 8.72
CA LYS A 479 12.70 7.25 9.00
C LYS A 479 11.33 6.92 9.59
N GLN A 480 10.82 7.82 10.43
CA GLN A 480 9.56 7.64 11.18
C GLN A 480 8.43 8.53 10.64
N GLY A 481 8.76 9.68 10.05
CA GLY A 481 7.81 10.71 9.60
C GLY A 481 7.51 10.70 8.11
N GLU A 482 8.24 9.92 7.29
CA GLU A 482 7.96 9.80 5.86
C GLU A 482 6.94 8.68 5.58
N PRO A 483 5.83 8.99 4.89
CA PRO A 483 4.90 7.98 4.38
C PRO A 483 5.35 7.48 3.01
N THR A 484 5.02 6.23 2.69
CA THR A 484 5.25 5.65 1.37
C THR A 484 3.96 5.07 0.80
N THR A 485 3.84 5.09 -0.53
CA THR A 485 2.67 4.54 -1.24
C THR A 485 2.40 3.08 -0.89
N TYR A 486 3.45 2.25 -0.81
CA TYR A 486 3.29 0.83 -0.50
C TYR A 486 2.86 0.55 0.94
N SER A 487 3.35 1.29 1.94
CA SER A 487 2.89 1.13 3.33
C SER A 487 1.42 1.55 3.46
N CYS A 488 1.02 2.60 2.74
CA CYS A 488 -0.36 3.04 2.70
C CYS A 488 -1.28 2.03 1.99
N ALA A 489 -0.83 1.38 0.92
CA ALA A 489 -1.58 0.28 0.28
C ALA A 489 -1.77 -0.92 1.22
N LEU A 490 -0.75 -1.28 2.01
CA LEU A 490 -0.88 -2.31 3.04
C LEU A 490 -1.88 -1.90 4.13
N ALA A 491 -1.91 -0.61 4.52
CA ALA A 491 -2.89 -0.10 5.48
C ALA A 491 -4.32 -0.17 4.93
N ILE A 492 -4.51 0.22 3.67
CA ILE A 492 -5.77 0.07 2.94
C ILE A 492 -6.21 -1.41 2.95
N ALA A 493 -5.29 -2.33 2.67
CA ALA A 493 -5.57 -3.78 2.69
C ALA A 493 -6.01 -4.27 4.08
N LEU A 494 -5.26 -3.89 5.13
CA LEU A 494 -5.60 -4.22 6.51
C LEU A 494 -6.98 -3.67 6.92
N PHE A 495 -7.23 -2.38 6.73
CA PHE A 495 -8.51 -1.78 7.14
C PHE A 495 -9.69 -2.32 6.33
N SER A 496 -9.50 -2.61 5.05
CA SER A 496 -10.51 -3.30 4.23
C SER A 496 -10.85 -4.68 4.81
N SER A 497 -9.84 -5.45 5.20
CA SER A 497 -10.01 -6.78 5.78
C SER A 497 -10.71 -6.79 7.15
N LEU A 498 -10.60 -5.70 7.90
CA LEU A 498 -11.20 -5.57 9.23
C LEU A 498 -12.58 -4.90 9.22
N THR A 499 -12.98 -4.24 8.11
CA THR A 499 -14.25 -3.51 8.00
C THR A 499 -15.48 -4.42 8.14
N THR A 500 -15.35 -5.72 7.83
CA THR A 500 -16.47 -6.67 7.99
C THR A 500 -15.99 -8.02 8.52
N SER A 501 -16.92 -8.82 9.02
CA SER A 501 -16.60 -10.09 9.68
C SER A 501 -16.28 -11.27 8.75
N ILE A 502 -16.59 -11.20 7.45
CA ILE A 502 -16.19 -12.14 6.37
C ILE A 502 -16.45 -11.49 5.00
N ASP A 503 -15.47 -11.50 4.10
CA ASP A 503 -15.70 -11.07 2.71
C ASP A 503 -14.94 -11.85 1.61
N VAL A 504 -14.07 -12.79 1.98
CA VAL A 504 -13.28 -13.51 0.96
C VAL A 504 -14.18 -14.41 0.08
N ASP A 505 -14.06 -14.22 -1.23
CA ASP A 505 -14.65 -15.09 -2.22
C ASP A 505 -13.86 -16.41 -2.33
N LYS A 506 -14.50 -17.48 -2.82
CA LYS A 506 -13.76 -18.72 -3.18
C LYS A 506 -13.01 -18.58 -4.52
N SER A 507 -13.44 -17.64 -5.36
CA SER A 507 -12.87 -17.35 -6.69
C SER A 507 -12.31 -15.94 -6.75
N LEU A 508 -11.08 -15.81 -7.26
CA LEU A 508 -10.52 -14.51 -7.62
C LEU A 508 -10.98 -14.03 -9.01
N SER A 509 -11.50 -14.94 -9.84
CA SER A 509 -12.03 -14.67 -11.19
C SER A 509 -13.52 -14.44 -11.24
#